data_AF-A0A553PGY7-F1
#
_entry.id   AF-A0A553PGY7-F1
#
_cell.length_a   1.000
_cell.length_b   1.000
_cell.length_c   1.000
_cell.angle_alpha   90.00
_cell.angle_beta   90.00
_cell.angle_gamma   90.00
#
_symmetry.space_group_name_H-M   'P 1'
#
loop_
_entity.id
_entity.type
_entity.pdbx_description
1 polymer ?
#
loop_
_entity_poly.entity_id
_entity_poly.type
_entity_poly.pdbx_seq_one_letter_code
_entity_poly.pdbx_strand_id
1 'polypeptide(L)'
;MSVQSSVILVVVLGFFGIQCQRILEIHTKTDPLDPNGMSNAGVTVSITNNEGRTCVARKLEEEGDTFLPGEIDAFHDQEIGNCSMFHVPNNELTGFQVTHEGSDGVWVLWYRILFDDGTYKTCPEGVHIDDEEVHELEASASKRLILQLTRDRGSSLTMRSLMIFLALLGLTQAARVLEIHVFTDPDSNGMDGFASLDLEIVTTDFRFCYARDMQEPGDTYLPGEIDVFHDKEIGDCLNFDVPDKIIPKIRAFHHGGDGLVVSWYRILFDDGTYILCDDHTNIDNEAIHTINCSAM
;
A
#
# COMPACT_ATOMS: atom_id res chain seq x y z
N MET A 1 -39.67 -14.16 52.74
CA MET A 1 -38.29 -13.65 52.76
C MET A 1 -37.99 -13.10 51.38
N SER A 2 -37.93 -11.78 51.25
CA SER A 2 -37.70 -11.08 49.99
C SER A 2 -36.21 -10.76 49.89
N VAL A 3 -35.53 -11.27 48.86
CA VAL A 3 -34.11 -11.02 48.61
C VAL A 3 -34.03 -9.86 47.62
N GLN A 4 -33.63 -8.70 48.13
CA GLN A 4 -33.41 -7.50 47.32
C GLN A 4 -32.08 -7.64 46.59
N SER A 5 -32.12 -7.92 45.28
CA SER A 5 -30.94 -7.90 44.42
C SER A 5 -30.55 -6.46 44.11
N SER A 6 -29.46 -5.99 44.72
CA SER A 6 -28.84 -4.70 44.39
C SER A 6 -28.07 -4.81 43.08
N VAL A 7 -28.57 -4.18 42.02
CA VAL A 7 -27.84 -3.99 40.77
C VAL A 7 -26.85 -2.84 40.99
N ILE A 8 -25.56 -3.15 41.13
CA ILE A 8 -24.49 -2.15 41.17
C ILE A 8 -24.19 -1.75 39.72
N LEU A 9 -24.66 -0.56 39.33
CA LEU A 9 -24.27 0.06 38.06
C LEU A 9 -22.85 0.61 38.21
N VAL A 10 -21.85 -0.14 37.76
CA VAL A 10 -20.47 0.34 37.67
C VAL A 10 -20.37 1.23 36.44
N VAL A 11 -20.49 2.54 36.64
CA VAL A 11 -20.15 3.53 35.61
C VAL A 11 -18.63 3.62 35.55
N VAL A 12 -18.03 2.88 34.62
CA VAL A 12 -16.63 3.08 34.27
C VAL A 12 -16.55 4.40 33.52
N LEU A 13 -16.20 5.48 34.22
CA LEU A 13 -15.76 6.72 33.61
C LEU A 13 -14.43 6.40 32.90
N GLY A 14 -14.54 5.94 31.66
CA GLY A 14 -13.41 5.82 30.76
C GLY A 14 -12.82 7.21 30.57
N PHE A 15 -11.73 7.48 31.27
CA PHE A 15 -10.85 8.58 30.90
C PHE A 15 -10.32 8.23 29.51
N PHE A 16 -10.97 8.77 28.48
CA PHE A 16 -10.37 8.94 27.15
C PHE A 16 -9.28 10.00 27.30
N GLY A 17 -8.20 9.64 28.01
CA GLY A 17 -7.00 10.45 28.01
C GLY A 17 -6.56 10.58 26.56
N ILE A 18 -6.32 11.81 26.12
CA ILE A 18 -5.71 12.09 24.82
C ILE A 18 -4.44 11.25 24.77
N GLN A 19 -4.44 10.21 23.94
CA GLN A 19 -3.23 9.42 23.73
C GLN A 19 -2.33 10.28 22.88
N CYS A 20 -1.18 10.60 23.46
CA CYS A 20 -0.17 11.42 22.83
C CYS A 20 0.91 10.44 22.36
N GLN A 21 0.80 10.00 21.11
CA GLN A 21 1.77 9.10 20.51
C GLN A 21 3.01 9.84 20.07
N ARG A 22 4.14 9.14 20.02
CA ARG A 22 5.40 9.65 19.49
C ARG A 22 5.76 8.87 18.23
N ILE A 23 6.39 9.54 17.25
CA ILE A 23 6.97 8.85 16.09
C ILE A 23 8.15 8.00 16.56
N LEU A 24 8.10 6.71 16.25
CA LEU A 24 9.13 5.73 16.57
C LEU A 24 10.07 5.52 15.38
N GLU A 25 9.50 5.24 14.21
CA GLU A 25 10.22 4.94 12.97
C GLU A 25 9.54 5.63 11.77
N ILE A 26 10.33 5.94 10.75
CA ILE A 26 9.87 6.28 9.41
C ILE A 26 10.42 5.21 8.47
N HIS A 27 9.57 4.54 7.72
CA HIS A 27 9.99 3.57 6.71
C HIS A 27 9.75 4.12 5.31
N THR A 28 10.63 3.75 4.38
CA THR A 28 10.48 4.02 2.95
C THR A 28 10.43 2.71 2.20
N LYS A 29 9.63 2.66 1.14
CA LYS A 29 9.65 1.55 0.18
C LYS A 29 9.94 2.11 -1.20
N THR A 30 11.02 1.67 -1.81
CA THR A 30 11.37 2.02 -3.19
C THR A 30 10.74 1.05 -4.18
N ASP A 31 10.62 1.49 -5.43
CA ASP A 31 10.15 0.64 -6.52
C ASP A 31 11.26 -0.35 -6.93
N PRO A 32 10.99 -1.67 -6.98
CA PRO A 32 11.95 -2.66 -7.48
C PRO A 32 12.31 -2.49 -8.96
N LEU A 33 11.58 -1.67 -9.72
CA LEU A 33 11.85 -1.37 -11.13
C LEU A 33 12.76 -0.16 -11.34
N ASP A 34 13.03 0.63 -10.30
CA ASP A 34 13.99 1.72 -10.39
C ASP A 34 15.40 1.13 -10.54
N PRO A 35 16.10 1.30 -11.68
CA PRO A 35 17.39 0.63 -11.89
C PRO A 35 18.53 1.25 -11.09
N ASN A 36 18.36 2.47 -10.57
CA ASN A 36 19.49 3.27 -10.09
C ASN A 36 19.52 3.42 -8.57
N GLY A 37 18.36 3.33 -7.90
CA GLY A 37 18.27 3.70 -6.48
C GLY A 37 18.81 5.10 -6.22
N MET A 38 19.18 5.41 -4.98
CA MET A 38 19.72 6.73 -4.61
C MET A 38 21.11 6.61 -3.99
N SER A 39 22.14 7.18 -4.64
CA SER A 39 23.53 7.11 -4.16
C SER A 39 24.12 8.47 -3.73
N ASN A 40 23.75 9.57 -4.40
CA ASN A 40 24.25 10.92 -4.13
C ASN A 40 23.13 11.94 -3.96
N ALA A 41 22.06 11.54 -3.26
CA ALA A 41 20.97 12.42 -2.88
C ALA A 41 20.45 12.05 -1.50
N GLY A 42 19.49 12.81 -1.00
CA GLY A 42 18.84 12.60 0.27
C GLY A 42 17.38 12.99 0.20
N VAL A 43 16.58 12.37 1.06
CA VAL A 43 15.16 12.68 1.21
C VAL A 43 14.94 13.33 2.57
N THR A 44 14.39 14.54 2.57
CA THR A 44 13.93 15.23 3.78
C THR A 44 12.42 15.07 3.91
N VAL A 45 11.94 14.70 5.10
CA VAL A 45 10.51 14.57 5.39
C VAL A 45 10.09 15.58 6.46
N SER A 46 9.00 16.30 6.20
CA SER A 46 8.37 17.26 7.09
C SER A 46 6.97 16.78 7.47
N ILE A 47 6.71 16.60 8.77
CA ILE A 47 5.48 16.01 9.29
C ILE A 47 4.77 17.03 10.19
N THR A 48 3.52 17.36 9.87
CA THR A 48 2.71 18.31 10.62
C THR A 48 1.51 17.62 11.28
N ASN A 49 1.31 17.86 12.58
CA ASN A 49 0.18 17.29 13.34
C ASN A 49 -1.05 18.21 13.34
N ASN A 50 -2.16 17.73 13.90
CA ASN A 50 -3.41 18.51 14.04
C ASN A 50 -3.32 19.78 14.89
N GLU A 51 -2.26 19.97 15.66
CA GLU A 51 -1.99 21.21 16.39
C GLU A 51 -1.17 22.23 15.56
N GLY A 52 -0.82 21.90 14.31
CA GLY A 52 -0.01 22.73 13.43
C GLY A 52 1.47 22.78 13.81
N ARG A 53 1.94 21.85 14.67
CA ARG A 53 3.36 21.69 14.97
C ARG A 53 3.98 20.82 13.88
N THR A 54 5.25 21.07 13.57
CA THR A 54 5.98 20.35 12.52
C THR A 54 7.29 19.78 13.05
N CYS A 55 7.60 18.55 12.70
CA CYS A 55 8.96 17.99 12.81
C CYS A 55 9.56 17.79 11.42
N VAL A 56 10.89 17.72 11.35
CA VAL A 56 11.64 17.55 10.10
C VAL A 56 12.72 16.50 10.31
N ALA A 57 12.58 15.36 9.64
CA ALA A 57 13.62 14.36 9.50
C ALA A 57 14.43 14.71 8.25
N ARG A 58 15.61 15.29 8.44
CA ARG A 58 16.46 15.74 7.34
C ARG A 58 17.32 14.60 6.85
N LYS A 59 17.42 14.47 5.53
CA LYS A 59 18.36 13.54 4.87
C LYS A 59 18.27 12.15 5.49
N LEU A 60 17.09 11.53 5.34
CA LEU A 60 16.84 10.16 5.77
C LEU A 60 17.93 9.27 5.18
N GLU A 61 18.86 8.84 6.02
CA GLU A 61 20.03 8.04 5.67
C GLU A 61 20.31 7.14 6.87
N GLU A 62 20.65 5.88 6.59
CA GLU A 62 21.10 4.91 7.59
C GLU A 62 22.59 4.60 7.35
N GLU A 63 23.20 3.79 8.23
CA GLU A 63 24.56 3.30 7.99
C GLU A 63 24.56 2.28 6.83
N GLY A 64 24.74 2.76 5.60
CA GLY A 64 24.74 1.93 4.40
C GLY A 64 24.22 2.67 3.16
N ASP A 65 24.01 1.93 2.08
CA ASP A 65 23.27 2.43 0.92
C ASP A 65 21.78 2.36 1.26
N THR A 66 21.11 3.51 1.24
CA THR A 66 19.65 3.61 1.46
C THR A 66 18.95 3.78 0.13
N PHE A 67 17.65 3.47 0.10
CA PHE A 67 16.81 3.60 -1.10
C PHE A 67 17.32 2.73 -2.26
N LEU A 68 17.82 1.53 -1.94
CA LEU A 68 18.12 0.52 -2.95
C LEU A 68 16.81 0.06 -3.61
N PRO A 69 16.83 -0.30 -4.92
CA PRO A 69 15.62 -0.70 -5.63
C PRO A 69 14.87 -1.85 -4.96
N GLY A 70 13.59 -1.62 -4.66
CA GLY A 70 12.72 -2.63 -4.09
C GLY A 70 12.99 -2.97 -2.62
N GLU A 71 13.82 -2.21 -1.91
CA GLU A 71 14.09 -2.42 -0.48
C GLU A 71 13.15 -1.62 0.41
N ILE A 72 13.13 -1.97 1.71
CA ILE A 72 12.49 -1.16 2.75
C ILE A 72 13.58 -0.65 3.68
N ASP A 73 13.78 0.65 3.70
CA ASP A 73 14.65 1.31 4.68
C ASP A 73 13.83 1.72 5.91
N ALA A 74 14.41 1.64 7.09
CA ALA A 74 13.72 1.92 8.36
C ALA A 74 14.53 2.85 9.25
N PHE A 75 14.16 4.12 9.27
CA PHE A 75 14.85 5.17 10.00
C PHE A 75 14.30 5.34 11.42
N HIS A 76 15.18 5.42 12.41
CA HIS A 76 14.79 5.61 13.82
C HIS A 76 15.75 6.53 14.60
N ASP A 77 15.34 6.87 15.82
CA ASP A 77 16.15 7.66 16.77
C ASP A 77 16.80 8.92 16.18
N GLN A 78 18.12 8.89 15.96
CA GLN A 78 18.89 10.04 15.47
C GLN A 78 18.70 10.28 13.97
N GLU A 79 18.36 9.24 13.20
CA GLU A 79 18.16 9.31 11.74
C GLU A 79 16.90 10.11 11.40
N ILE A 80 15.88 10.06 12.27
CA ILE A 80 14.66 10.88 12.13
C ILE A 80 14.75 12.21 12.91
N GLY A 81 15.92 12.55 13.45
CA GLY A 81 16.19 13.85 14.08
C GLY A 81 15.16 14.26 15.15
N ASN A 82 14.57 15.45 14.98
CA ASN A 82 13.59 15.96 15.94
C ASN A 82 12.22 15.26 15.86
N CYS A 83 11.95 14.47 14.83
CA CYS A 83 10.74 13.68 14.72
C CYS A 83 10.68 12.56 15.77
N SER A 84 11.83 12.05 16.24
CA SER A 84 11.87 11.03 17.30
C SER A 84 11.19 11.46 18.60
N MET A 85 11.08 12.76 18.89
CA MET A 85 10.41 13.28 20.08
C MET A 85 9.10 13.99 19.75
N PHE A 86 8.66 13.90 18.50
CA PHE A 86 7.50 14.59 18.00
C PHE A 86 6.23 13.85 18.39
N HIS A 87 5.33 14.59 19.05
CA HIS A 87 4.07 14.04 19.53
C HIS A 87 2.96 14.29 18.51
N VAL A 88 2.19 13.25 18.23
CA VAL A 88 1.08 13.25 17.28
C VAL A 88 -0.18 12.79 18.01
N PRO A 89 -0.96 13.72 18.59
CA PRO A 89 -2.16 13.38 19.32
C PRO A 89 -3.15 12.60 18.43
N ASN A 90 -3.65 11.47 18.93
CA ASN A 90 -4.57 10.58 18.20
C ASN A 90 -4.03 10.08 16.85
N ASN A 91 -2.71 10.10 16.67
CA ASN A 91 -2.05 9.83 15.40
C ASN A 91 -2.52 10.74 14.24
N GLU A 92 -3.12 11.90 14.49
CA GLU A 92 -3.64 12.77 13.43
C GLU A 92 -2.55 13.65 12.79
N LEU A 93 -2.33 13.45 11.50
CA LEU A 93 -1.42 14.22 10.66
C LEU A 93 -2.24 15.14 9.75
N THR A 94 -1.82 16.39 9.65
CA THR A 94 -2.42 17.41 8.75
C THR A 94 -1.55 17.72 7.56
N GLY A 95 -0.28 17.33 7.59
CA GLY A 95 0.63 17.46 6.46
C GLY A 95 1.76 16.45 6.53
N PHE A 96 2.10 15.91 5.37
CA PHE A 96 3.30 15.13 5.15
C PHE A 96 3.95 15.65 3.87
N GLN A 97 5.14 16.20 3.97
CA GLN A 97 5.86 16.76 2.83
C GLN A 97 7.19 16.03 2.68
N VAL A 98 7.52 15.72 1.44
CA VAL A 98 8.77 15.10 1.02
C VAL A 98 9.54 16.12 0.20
N THR A 99 10.84 16.21 0.43
CA THR A 99 11.75 17.05 -0.35
C THR A 99 12.94 16.21 -0.75
N HIS A 100 13.17 16.07 -2.04
CA HIS A 100 14.37 15.49 -2.58
C HIS A 100 15.49 16.53 -2.58
N GLU A 101 16.74 16.11 -2.33
CA GLU A 101 17.92 16.96 -2.38
C GLU A 101 19.08 16.17 -3.00
N GLY A 102 19.65 16.60 -4.12
CA GLY A 102 20.83 15.97 -4.72
C GLY A 102 20.70 15.74 -6.23
N SER A 103 21.57 14.89 -6.79
CA SER A 103 21.62 14.66 -8.25
C SER A 103 20.96 13.36 -8.73
N ASP A 104 20.64 12.47 -7.81
CA ASP A 104 20.17 11.12 -8.11
C ASP A 104 18.71 11.00 -7.64
N GLY A 105 17.77 10.85 -8.57
CA GLY A 105 16.36 10.62 -8.24
C GLY A 105 16.10 9.26 -7.60
N VAL A 106 14.88 9.07 -7.12
CA VAL A 106 14.42 7.78 -6.58
C VAL A 106 12.93 7.58 -6.82
N TRP A 107 12.53 6.36 -7.16
CA TRP A 107 11.12 5.98 -7.18
C TRP A 107 10.66 5.47 -5.82
N VAL A 108 9.93 6.29 -5.06
CA VAL A 108 9.38 5.90 -3.75
C VAL A 108 7.91 5.51 -3.91
N LEU A 109 7.56 4.29 -3.49
CA LEU A 109 6.20 3.79 -3.49
C LEU A 109 5.39 4.38 -2.34
N TRP A 110 5.96 4.37 -1.13
CA TRP A 110 5.31 4.93 0.05
C TRP A 110 6.31 5.27 1.16
N TYR A 111 5.85 6.18 2.03
CA TYR A 111 6.41 6.42 3.35
C TYR A 111 5.48 5.86 4.42
N ARG A 112 6.02 5.30 5.49
CA ARG A 112 5.22 4.81 6.63
C ARG A 112 5.76 5.37 7.93
N ILE A 113 4.89 5.96 8.72
CA ILE A 113 5.23 6.49 10.05
C ILE A 113 4.70 5.49 11.07
N LEU A 114 5.61 4.87 11.84
CA LEU A 114 5.28 3.99 12.95
C LEU A 114 5.29 4.78 14.25
N PHE A 115 4.24 4.63 15.05
CA PHE A 115 4.09 5.27 16.35
C PHE A 115 4.45 4.31 17.49
N ASP A 116 4.77 4.88 18.66
CA ASP A 116 5.17 4.13 19.86
C ASP A 116 4.05 3.28 20.49
N ASP A 117 2.79 3.49 20.10
CA ASP A 117 1.65 2.64 20.47
C ASP A 117 1.46 1.43 19.51
N GLY A 118 2.36 1.28 18.53
CA GLY A 118 2.35 0.24 17.52
C GLY A 118 1.36 0.50 16.38
N THR A 119 0.74 1.67 16.32
CA THR A 119 -0.03 2.08 15.14
C THR A 119 0.88 2.69 14.08
N TYR A 120 0.40 2.77 12.85
CA TYR A 120 1.12 3.42 11.78
C TYR A 120 0.17 4.17 10.84
N LYS A 121 0.74 5.10 10.07
CA LYS A 121 0.11 5.74 8.91
C LYS A 121 1.00 5.55 7.68
N THR A 122 0.39 5.39 6.52
CA THR A 122 1.10 5.28 5.24
C THR A 122 0.76 6.47 4.37
N CYS A 123 1.78 7.12 3.82
CA CYS A 123 1.68 8.22 2.88
C CYS A 123 2.13 7.68 1.51
N PRO A 124 1.20 7.32 0.61
CA PRO A 124 1.55 6.86 -0.73
C PRO A 124 2.16 8.01 -1.54
N GLU A 125 3.20 7.70 -2.31
CA GLU A 125 3.88 8.63 -3.22
C GLU A 125 3.68 8.09 -4.63
N GLY A 126 4.36 6.99 -4.96
CA GLY A 126 4.17 6.24 -6.21
C GLY A 126 4.73 6.94 -7.44
N VAL A 127 5.64 7.90 -7.26
CA VAL A 127 6.27 8.68 -8.32
C VAL A 127 7.78 8.72 -8.14
N HIS A 128 8.49 8.97 -9.24
CA HIS A 128 9.90 9.33 -9.23
C HIS A 128 10.05 10.74 -8.69
N ILE A 129 10.87 10.92 -7.65
CA ILE A 129 11.23 12.24 -7.10
C ILE A 129 12.69 12.55 -7.48
N ASP A 130 12.92 13.72 -8.06
CA ASP A 130 14.25 14.16 -8.50
C ASP A 130 14.37 15.70 -8.47
N ASP A 131 15.54 16.24 -8.83
CA ASP A 131 15.75 17.66 -9.17
C ASP A 131 15.22 18.67 -8.11
N GLU A 132 15.43 18.37 -6.82
CA GLU A 132 14.99 19.21 -5.70
C GLU A 132 13.45 19.37 -5.58
N GLU A 133 12.68 18.41 -6.09
CA GLU A 133 11.22 18.41 -6.05
C GLU A 133 10.66 18.35 -4.61
N VAL A 134 9.49 18.95 -4.42
CA VAL A 134 8.75 18.99 -3.15
C VAL A 134 7.33 18.47 -3.35
N HIS A 135 7.01 17.37 -2.67
CA HIS A 135 5.73 16.69 -2.80
C HIS A 135 4.95 16.75 -1.49
N GLU A 136 3.65 17.03 -1.57
CA GLU A 136 2.73 17.02 -0.43
C GLU A 136 1.84 15.77 -0.50
N LEU A 137 1.90 14.93 0.52
CA LEU A 137 1.20 13.65 0.57
C LEU A 137 0.09 13.64 1.61
N GLU A 138 -0.96 12.92 1.29
CA GLU A 138 -2.05 12.62 2.22
C GLU A 138 -1.75 11.34 2.99
N ALA A 139 -1.72 11.43 4.32
CA ALA A 139 -1.54 10.27 5.18
C ALA A 139 -2.83 9.44 5.30
N SER A 140 -2.72 8.13 5.10
CA SER A 140 -3.83 7.18 5.25
C SER A 140 -4.48 7.21 6.63
N ALA A 141 -5.67 6.61 6.78
CA ALA A 141 -6.20 6.29 8.10
C ALA A 141 -5.18 5.49 8.95
N SER A 142 -5.18 5.74 10.26
CA SER A 142 -4.28 5.05 11.20
C SER A 142 -4.65 3.57 11.30
N LYS A 143 -3.64 2.70 11.21
CA LYS A 143 -3.77 1.23 11.32
C LYS A 143 -2.96 0.74 12.49
N ARG A 144 -3.35 -0.38 13.08
CA ARG A 144 -2.61 -0.99 14.19
C ARG A 144 -1.78 -2.14 13.67
N LEU A 145 -0.48 -2.17 14.00
CA LEU A 145 0.35 -3.34 13.77
C LEU A 145 -0.12 -4.44 14.73
N ILE A 146 -0.99 -5.32 14.24
CA ILE A 146 -1.36 -6.52 14.96
C ILE A 146 -0.22 -7.52 14.75
N LEU A 147 0.80 -7.45 15.61
CA LEU A 147 1.69 -8.59 15.81
C LEU A 147 0.82 -9.75 16.26
N GLN A 148 0.46 -10.64 15.32
CA GLN A 148 -0.12 -11.93 15.63
C GLN A 148 0.95 -12.75 16.36
N LEU A 149 1.13 -12.46 17.65
CA LEU A 149 1.80 -13.38 18.55
C LEU A 149 0.89 -14.60 18.62
N THR A 150 1.19 -15.62 17.82
CA THR A 150 0.68 -16.98 17.99
C THR A 150 1.14 -17.45 19.37
N ARG A 151 0.38 -17.05 20.39
CA ARG A 151 0.56 -17.46 21.78
C ARG A 151 0.06 -18.88 21.87
N ASP A 152 0.94 -19.79 21.53
CA ASP A 152 0.78 -21.21 21.81
C ASP A 152 0.84 -21.37 23.34
N ARG A 153 -0.32 -21.54 23.99
CA ARG A 153 -0.43 -22.09 25.35
C ARG A 153 -1.88 -22.44 25.69
N GLY A 154 -2.13 -23.74 25.69
CA GLY A 154 -2.71 -24.47 26.83
C GLY A 154 -3.82 -23.82 27.64
N SER A 155 -5.02 -24.40 27.48
CA SER A 155 -6.04 -24.73 28.50
C SER A 155 -6.78 -23.59 29.23
N SER A 156 -8.12 -23.53 29.07
CA SER A 156 -9.13 -23.50 30.16
C SER A 156 -10.52 -23.13 29.63
N LEU A 157 -11.55 -23.81 30.13
CA LEU A 157 -12.83 -24.07 29.46
C LEU A 157 -13.95 -23.05 29.74
N THR A 158 -13.66 -21.84 30.21
CA THR A 158 -14.72 -20.86 30.61
C THR A 158 -14.92 -19.68 29.66
N MET A 159 -14.19 -19.62 28.54
CA MET A 159 -14.24 -18.52 27.55
C MET A 159 -15.13 -18.84 26.33
N ARG A 160 -16.15 -19.70 26.46
CA ARG A 160 -16.98 -20.14 25.32
C ARG A 160 -18.19 -19.24 25.01
N SER A 161 -18.72 -18.51 25.99
CA SER A 161 -19.95 -17.71 25.77
C SER A 161 -19.71 -16.27 25.32
N LEU A 162 -18.51 -15.69 25.49
CA LEU A 162 -18.21 -14.32 25.02
C LEU A 162 -17.59 -14.31 23.60
N MET A 163 -16.98 -15.42 23.17
CA MET A 163 -16.38 -15.56 21.83
C MET A 163 -17.43 -15.68 20.71
N ILE A 164 -18.65 -16.13 21.01
CA ILE A 164 -19.70 -16.34 19.99
C ILE A 164 -20.31 -15.01 19.52
N PHE A 165 -20.32 -13.97 20.37
CA PHE A 165 -20.83 -12.64 19.98
C PHE A 165 -19.77 -11.78 19.25
N LEU A 166 -18.47 -11.98 19.49
CA LEU A 166 -17.41 -11.31 18.72
C LEU A 166 -17.14 -11.98 17.36
N ALA A 167 -17.43 -13.28 17.21
CA ALA A 167 -17.25 -14.00 15.94
C ALA A 167 -18.29 -13.63 14.84
N LEU A 168 -19.35 -12.89 15.19
CA LEU A 168 -20.39 -12.44 14.25
C LEU A 168 -20.20 -10.97 13.79
N LEU A 169 -19.23 -10.25 14.35
CA LEU A 169 -18.90 -8.89 13.95
C LEU A 169 -17.70 -8.93 12.99
N GLY A 170 -17.99 -9.18 11.71
CA GLY A 170 -17.12 -8.81 10.59
C GLY A 170 -15.76 -9.51 10.55
N LEU A 171 -15.75 -10.82 10.26
CA LEU A 171 -14.61 -11.36 9.53
C LEU A 171 -14.59 -10.67 8.17
N THR A 172 -13.79 -9.62 8.04
CA THR A 172 -13.40 -9.07 6.74
C THR A 172 -12.76 -10.22 5.98
N GLN A 173 -13.49 -10.79 5.01
CA GLN A 173 -12.96 -11.84 4.17
C GLN A 173 -12.04 -11.16 3.16
N ALA A 174 -10.75 -11.17 3.45
CA ALA A 174 -9.76 -10.93 2.42
C ALA A 174 -9.97 -11.99 1.33
N ALA A 175 -10.06 -11.55 0.09
CA ALA A 175 -10.09 -12.45 -1.06
C ALA A 175 -8.71 -12.44 -1.71
N ARG A 176 -8.35 -13.51 -2.40
CA ARG A 176 -7.02 -13.65 -2.99
C ARG A 176 -7.08 -13.50 -4.49
N VAL A 177 -6.16 -12.74 -5.07
CA VAL A 177 -6.03 -12.64 -6.53
C VAL A 177 -5.68 -14.02 -7.11
N LEU A 178 -6.45 -14.42 -8.13
CA LEU A 178 -6.34 -15.71 -8.81
C LEU A 178 -5.97 -15.53 -10.29
N GLU A 179 -6.66 -14.64 -10.99
CA GLU A 179 -6.42 -14.36 -12.41
C GLU A 179 -6.48 -12.86 -12.68
N ILE A 180 -5.76 -12.42 -13.72
CA ILE A 180 -5.83 -11.07 -14.27
C ILE A 180 -6.22 -11.19 -15.74
N HIS A 181 -7.32 -10.56 -16.13
CA HIS A 181 -7.75 -10.53 -17.52
C HIS A 181 -7.53 -9.13 -18.08
N VAL A 182 -7.02 -9.06 -19.32
CA VAL A 182 -6.80 -7.81 -20.04
C VAL A 182 -7.59 -7.85 -21.34
N PHE A 183 -8.46 -6.87 -21.56
CA PHE A 183 -9.21 -6.76 -22.81
C PHE A 183 -8.67 -5.63 -23.66
N THR A 184 -8.08 -5.99 -24.79
CA THR A 184 -7.49 -5.04 -25.73
C THR A 184 -8.58 -4.41 -26.59
N ASP A 185 -8.52 -3.09 -26.75
CA ASP A 185 -9.50 -2.36 -27.53
C ASP A 185 -9.55 -2.87 -28.99
N PRO A 186 -10.74 -3.16 -29.55
CA PRO A 186 -10.87 -3.72 -30.90
C PRO A 186 -10.45 -2.76 -32.01
N ASP A 187 -10.40 -1.46 -31.75
CA ASP A 187 -9.95 -0.44 -32.70
C ASP A 187 -8.43 -0.14 -32.56
N SER A 188 -7.73 -0.84 -31.68
CA SER A 188 -6.27 -0.75 -31.51
C SER A 188 -5.51 -1.62 -32.52
N ASN A 189 -4.20 -1.43 -32.61
CA ASN A 189 -3.33 -2.33 -33.39
C ASN A 189 -2.84 -3.55 -32.60
N GLY A 190 -3.22 -3.66 -31.32
CA GLY A 190 -2.69 -4.65 -30.39
C GLY A 190 -1.25 -4.34 -30.00
N MET A 191 -0.59 -5.33 -29.37
CA MET A 191 0.83 -5.28 -29.02
C MET A 191 1.57 -6.42 -29.74
N ASP A 192 2.78 -6.15 -30.21
CA ASP A 192 3.64 -7.14 -30.85
C ASP A 192 4.38 -8.02 -29.82
N GLY A 193 4.93 -9.15 -30.26
CA GLY A 193 5.58 -10.12 -29.38
C GLY A 193 6.92 -9.67 -28.77
N PHE A 194 7.37 -8.42 -28.99
CA PHE A 194 8.56 -7.86 -28.35
C PHE A 194 8.22 -6.88 -27.22
N ALA A 195 6.95 -6.54 -27.05
CA ALA A 195 6.48 -5.64 -26.00
C ALA A 195 5.74 -6.42 -24.91
N SER A 196 5.79 -5.92 -23.68
CA SER A 196 5.21 -6.57 -22.50
C SER A 196 4.45 -5.57 -21.63
N LEU A 197 3.55 -6.09 -20.81
CA LEU A 197 2.81 -5.31 -19.84
C LEU A 197 3.13 -5.84 -18.44
N ASP A 198 3.47 -4.93 -17.52
CA ASP A 198 3.44 -5.21 -16.09
C ASP A 198 2.21 -4.56 -15.46
N LEU A 199 1.68 -5.20 -14.43
CA LEU A 199 0.57 -4.67 -13.64
C LEU A 199 0.94 -4.65 -12.15
N GLU A 200 0.84 -3.47 -11.54
CA GLU A 200 0.82 -3.33 -10.10
C GLU A 200 -0.60 -3.17 -9.59
N ILE A 201 -0.99 -4.00 -8.62
CA ILE A 201 -2.28 -3.87 -7.92
C ILE A 201 -2.05 -3.19 -6.58
N VAL A 202 -2.74 -2.09 -6.31
CA VAL A 202 -2.66 -1.36 -5.02
C VAL A 202 -3.95 -1.51 -4.23
N THR A 203 -3.86 -2.04 -3.02
CA THR A 203 -5.01 -2.24 -2.11
C THR A 203 -5.29 -1.02 -1.22
N THR A 204 -6.45 -1.01 -0.55
CA THR A 204 -6.82 0.03 0.43
C THR A 204 -5.91 0.09 1.67
N ASP A 205 -5.06 -0.91 1.86
CA ASP A 205 -4.00 -0.90 2.86
C ASP A 205 -2.61 -0.64 2.35
N PHE A 206 -2.52 -0.16 1.11
CA PHE A 206 -1.27 0.23 0.45
C PHE A 206 -0.26 -0.91 0.38
N ARG A 207 -0.73 -2.15 0.54
CA ARG A 207 0.01 -3.31 0.04
C ARG A 207 -0.18 -3.36 -1.46
N PHE A 208 0.82 -3.88 -2.14
CA PHE A 208 0.78 -4.10 -3.55
C PHE A 208 1.32 -5.46 -3.91
N CYS A 209 1.01 -5.89 -5.11
CA CYS A 209 1.65 -7.01 -5.78
C CYS A 209 1.96 -6.61 -7.21
N TYR A 210 2.91 -7.33 -7.81
CA TYR A 210 3.31 -7.13 -9.20
C TYR A 210 3.10 -8.41 -10.01
N ALA A 211 2.35 -8.27 -11.10
CA ALA A 211 2.36 -9.21 -12.21
C ALA A 211 3.32 -8.65 -13.27
N ARG A 212 4.39 -9.39 -13.57
CA ARG A 212 5.48 -8.93 -14.45
C ARG A 212 5.51 -9.75 -15.71
N ASP A 213 5.90 -9.10 -16.80
CA ASP A 213 6.08 -9.71 -18.11
C ASP A 213 4.87 -10.57 -18.45
N MET A 214 3.68 -9.96 -18.39
CA MET A 214 2.42 -10.63 -18.64
C MET A 214 2.34 -11.00 -20.12
N GLN A 215 2.99 -12.09 -20.49
CA GLN A 215 3.03 -12.64 -21.84
C GLN A 215 2.69 -14.12 -21.80
N GLU A 216 1.77 -14.54 -22.67
CA GLU A 216 1.48 -15.94 -22.92
C GLU A 216 2.29 -16.44 -24.12
N PRO A 217 2.52 -17.76 -24.27
CA PRO A 217 3.09 -18.32 -25.48
C PRO A 217 2.20 -18.08 -26.71
N GLY A 218 2.47 -17.03 -27.47
CA GLY A 218 1.70 -16.62 -28.65
C GLY A 218 1.73 -15.11 -28.85
N ASP A 219 0.88 -14.59 -29.74
CA ASP A 219 0.61 -13.15 -29.82
C ASP A 219 -0.41 -12.82 -28.71
N THR A 220 0.04 -12.20 -27.63
CA THR A 220 -0.83 -11.61 -26.61
C THR A 220 -1.31 -10.23 -27.03
N TYR A 221 -2.45 -9.78 -26.51
CA TYR A 221 -2.99 -8.44 -26.73
C TYR A 221 -3.41 -8.15 -28.16
N LEU A 222 -4.00 -9.14 -28.82
CA LEU A 222 -4.63 -8.94 -30.12
C LEU A 222 -5.88 -8.05 -29.99
N PRO A 223 -6.17 -7.17 -30.98
CA PRO A 223 -7.34 -6.28 -30.93
C PRO A 223 -8.65 -7.04 -30.72
N GLY A 224 -9.39 -6.69 -29.67
CA GLY A 224 -10.70 -7.28 -29.37
C GLY A 224 -10.63 -8.67 -28.72
N GLU A 225 -9.45 -9.13 -28.31
CA GLU A 225 -9.27 -10.37 -27.57
C GLU A 225 -9.12 -10.11 -26.06
N ILE A 226 -9.37 -11.16 -25.27
CA ILE A 226 -9.16 -11.16 -23.81
C ILE A 226 -8.00 -12.11 -23.52
N ASP A 227 -6.90 -11.57 -23.01
CA ASP A 227 -5.77 -12.35 -22.49
C ASP A 227 -6.01 -12.67 -21.01
N VAL A 228 -5.65 -13.88 -20.55
CA VAL A 228 -5.99 -14.40 -19.22
C VAL A 228 -4.76 -14.94 -18.53
N PHE A 229 -4.20 -14.15 -17.62
CA PHE A 229 -2.98 -14.48 -16.89
C PHE A 229 -3.30 -15.13 -15.56
N HIS A 230 -2.63 -16.23 -15.24
CA HIS A 230 -2.84 -16.96 -13.99
C HIS A 230 -1.57 -17.67 -13.48
N ASP A 231 -1.66 -18.27 -12.29
CA ASP A 231 -0.56 -18.99 -11.65
C ASP A 231 0.75 -18.18 -11.63
N LYS A 232 1.78 -18.67 -12.31
CA LYS A 232 3.12 -18.05 -12.35
C LYS A 232 3.19 -16.79 -13.21
N GLU A 233 2.22 -16.57 -14.10
CA GLU A 233 2.19 -15.43 -15.03
C GLU A 233 1.82 -14.14 -14.32
N ILE A 234 1.12 -14.23 -13.18
CA ILE A 234 0.78 -13.08 -12.34
C ILE A 234 1.77 -12.88 -11.18
N GLY A 235 2.90 -13.60 -11.17
CA GLY A 235 4.02 -13.37 -10.25
C GLY A 235 3.61 -13.28 -8.77
N ASP A 236 4.00 -12.17 -8.14
CA ASP A 236 3.74 -11.91 -6.72
C ASP A 236 2.26 -11.61 -6.43
N CYS A 237 1.45 -11.40 -7.46
CA CYS A 237 0.01 -11.26 -7.31
C CYS A 237 -0.70 -12.58 -7.06
N LEU A 238 -0.08 -13.74 -7.34
CA LEU A 238 -0.69 -15.01 -7.04
C LEU A 238 -0.92 -15.17 -5.53
N ASN A 239 -2.18 -15.36 -5.13
CA ASN A 239 -2.62 -15.41 -3.73
C ASN A 239 -2.46 -14.11 -2.94
N PHE A 240 -2.34 -12.96 -3.61
CA PHE A 240 -2.26 -11.68 -2.93
C PHE A 240 -3.60 -11.33 -2.26
N ASP A 241 -3.58 -11.18 -0.93
CA ASP A 241 -4.78 -10.89 -0.13
C ASP A 241 -5.25 -9.43 -0.35
N VAL A 242 -6.46 -9.25 -0.88
CA VAL A 242 -7.14 -7.97 -1.09
C VAL A 242 -8.19 -7.75 0.00
N PRO A 243 -7.95 -6.86 0.98
CA PRO A 243 -8.90 -6.57 2.04
C PRO A 243 -10.21 -6.02 1.45
N ASP A 244 -11.33 -6.56 1.91
CA ASP A 244 -12.68 -6.15 1.53
C ASP A 244 -12.98 -6.21 0.02
N LYS A 245 -12.09 -6.82 -0.78
CA LYS A 245 -12.17 -6.84 -2.25
C LYS A 245 -12.24 -5.43 -2.84
N ILE A 246 -11.46 -4.51 -2.28
CA ILE A 246 -11.37 -3.15 -2.80
C ILE A 246 -9.95 -2.92 -3.30
N ILE A 247 -9.84 -2.73 -4.61
CA ILE A 247 -8.65 -2.24 -5.30
C ILE A 247 -9.01 -0.82 -5.72
N PRO A 248 -8.49 0.25 -5.07
CA PRO A 248 -8.76 1.62 -5.50
C PRO A 248 -8.12 1.94 -6.86
N LYS A 249 -6.93 1.38 -7.14
CA LYS A 249 -6.19 1.66 -8.37
C LYS A 249 -5.23 0.52 -8.74
N ILE A 250 -4.88 0.48 -10.01
CA ILE A 250 -3.79 -0.32 -10.57
C ILE A 250 -2.84 0.60 -11.35
N ARG A 251 -1.59 0.19 -11.51
CA ARG A 251 -0.62 0.85 -12.41
C ARG A 251 -0.21 -0.13 -13.49
N ALA A 252 -0.37 0.27 -14.74
CA ALA A 252 0.07 -0.49 -15.92
C ALA A 252 1.38 0.11 -16.43
N PHE A 253 2.37 -0.74 -16.66
CA PHE A 253 3.69 -0.37 -17.17
C PHE A 253 3.85 -1.07 -18.52
N HIS A 254 3.91 -0.30 -19.58
CA HIS A 254 4.10 -0.82 -20.92
C HIS A 254 5.59 -0.81 -21.25
N HIS A 255 6.16 -1.94 -21.65
CA HIS A 255 7.55 -2.03 -22.13
C HIS A 255 7.54 -2.37 -23.62
N GLY A 256 8.26 -1.62 -24.45
CA GLY A 256 8.25 -1.82 -25.90
C GLY A 256 8.00 -0.55 -26.72
N GLY A 257 8.05 -0.71 -28.04
CA GLY A 257 8.05 0.41 -29.00
C GLY A 257 6.73 0.66 -29.73
N ASP A 258 5.73 -0.21 -29.56
CA ASP A 258 4.38 -0.05 -30.05
C ASP A 258 3.43 0.36 -28.93
N GLY A 259 2.27 0.92 -29.28
CA GLY A 259 1.29 1.38 -28.29
C GLY A 259 0.18 0.36 -28.09
N LEU A 260 -0.23 0.19 -26.84
CA LEU A 260 -1.34 -0.68 -26.45
C LEU A 260 -2.52 0.15 -25.92
N VAL A 261 -3.72 -0.10 -26.44
CA VAL A 261 -4.97 0.45 -25.89
C VAL A 261 -5.72 -0.66 -25.17
N VAL A 262 -5.75 -0.61 -23.83
CA VAL A 262 -6.54 -1.54 -23.02
C VAL A 262 -7.89 -0.93 -22.73
N SER A 263 -8.97 -1.65 -23.06
CA SER A 263 -10.32 -1.22 -22.70
C SER A 263 -10.58 -1.39 -21.20
N TRP A 264 -10.27 -2.56 -20.64
CA TRP A 264 -10.41 -2.82 -19.21
C TRP A 264 -9.46 -3.90 -18.70
N TYR A 265 -9.21 -3.86 -17.39
CA TYR A 265 -8.56 -4.90 -16.61
C TYR A 265 -9.58 -5.55 -15.66
N ARG A 266 -9.54 -6.87 -15.53
CA ARG A 266 -10.36 -7.60 -14.56
C ARG A 266 -9.49 -8.41 -13.63
N ILE A 267 -9.65 -8.19 -12.33
CA ILE A 267 -8.94 -8.95 -11.29
C ILE A 267 -9.92 -9.96 -10.69
N LEU A 268 -9.73 -11.25 -10.98
CA LEU A 268 -10.57 -12.34 -10.47
C LEU A 268 -10.02 -12.88 -9.15
N PHE A 269 -10.90 -13.07 -8.17
CA PHE A 269 -10.54 -13.61 -6.86
C PHE A 269 -10.85 -15.11 -6.72
N ASP A 270 -10.24 -15.72 -5.72
CA ASP A 270 -10.39 -17.14 -5.35
C ASP A 270 -11.83 -17.56 -4.97
N ASP A 271 -12.69 -16.62 -4.61
CA ASP A 271 -14.11 -16.86 -4.36
C ASP A 271 -15.02 -16.61 -5.57
N GLY A 272 -14.44 -16.34 -6.74
CA GLY A 272 -15.13 -16.14 -8.02
C GLY A 272 -15.70 -14.74 -8.22
N THR A 273 -15.53 -13.82 -7.28
CA THR A 273 -15.83 -12.40 -7.50
C THR A 273 -14.70 -11.69 -8.23
N TYR A 274 -14.96 -10.51 -8.80
CA TYR A 274 -13.94 -9.74 -9.53
C TYR A 274 -14.09 -8.23 -9.35
N ILE A 275 -13.01 -7.49 -9.65
CA ILE A 275 -13.01 -6.04 -9.83
C ILE A 275 -12.74 -5.71 -11.30
N LEU A 276 -13.41 -4.69 -11.83
CA LEU A 276 -13.19 -4.17 -13.18
C LEU A 276 -12.58 -2.75 -13.09
N CYS A 277 -11.52 -2.53 -13.85
CA CYS A 277 -10.85 -1.24 -13.97
C CYS A 277 -10.89 -0.81 -15.44
N ASP A 278 -11.76 0.15 -15.77
CA ASP A 278 -11.88 0.71 -17.12
C ASP A 278 -10.72 1.69 -17.37
N ASP A 279 -10.09 1.62 -18.55
CA ASP A 279 -8.92 2.44 -18.90
C ASP A 279 -9.16 3.22 -20.21
N HIS A 280 -9.26 2.52 -21.34
CA HIS A 280 -9.37 3.08 -22.70
C HIS A 280 -8.24 4.04 -23.12
N THR A 281 -7.13 4.07 -22.36
CA THR A 281 -5.97 4.90 -22.67
C THR A 281 -4.98 4.14 -23.52
N ASN A 282 -4.34 4.84 -24.47
CA ASN A 282 -3.17 4.31 -25.18
C ASN A 282 -1.91 4.47 -24.31
N ILE A 283 -1.26 3.36 -23.98
CA ILE A 283 0.00 3.32 -23.23
C ILE A 283 1.11 2.90 -24.20
N ASP A 284 2.18 3.68 -24.29
CA ASP A 284 3.25 3.52 -25.31
C ASP A 284 4.57 4.11 -24.77
N ASN A 285 5.71 3.72 -25.34
CA ASN A 285 7.05 4.24 -25.06
C ASN A 285 7.45 4.20 -23.58
N GLU A 286 7.44 3.01 -22.96
CA GLU A 286 7.83 2.84 -21.55
C GLU A 286 6.93 3.61 -20.56
N ALA A 287 5.71 3.99 -20.97
CA ALA A 287 4.82 4.79 -20.15
C ALA A 287 4.20 3.99 -18.99
N ILE A 288 3.96 4.71 -17.89
CA ILE A 288 3.26 4.23 -16.71
C ILE A 288 1.90 4.91 -16.65
N HIS A 289 0.83 4.12 -16.61
CA HIS A 289 -0.53 4.62 -16.52
C HIS A 289 -1.21 4.17 -15.22
N THR A 290 -1.80 5.12 -14.48
CA THR A 290 -2.54 4.83 -13.25
C THR A 290 -4.03 4.82 -13.53
N ILE A 291 -4.67 3.69 -13.23
CA ILE A 291 -6.08 3.45 -13.55
C ILE A 291 -6.85 3.33 -12.24
N ASN A 292 -7.96 4.07 -12.12
CA ASN A 292 -8.86 3.97 -10.97
C ASN A 292 -9.85 2.84 -11.21
N CYS A 293 -10.00 1.95 -10.24
CA CYS A 293 -10.91 0.82 -10.34
C CYS A 293 -12.21 1.12 -9.60
N SER A 294 -13.32 0.56 -10.08
CA SER A 294 -14.62 0.67 -9.42
C SER A 294 -15.06 -0.69 -8.91
N ALA A 295 -15.53 -0.74 -7.65
CA ALA A 295 -16.18 -1.93 -7.13
C ALA A 295 -17.59 -2.01 -7.76
N MET A 296 -17.89 -3.12 -8.42
CA MET A 296 -19.23 -3.42 -8.96
C MET A 296 -20.11 -4.10 -7.92
#